data_AF-A0A842QVB2-F1
#
_entry.id   AF-A0A842QVB2-F1
#
_cell.length_a   1.000
_cell.length_b   1.000
_cell.length_c   1.000
_cell.angle_alpha   90.00
_cell.angle_beta   90.00
_cell.angle_gamma   90.00
#
_symmetry.space_group_name_H-M   'P 1'
#
loop_
_entity.id
_entity.type
_entity.pdbx_description
1 polymer ?
#
loop_
_entity_poly.entity_id
_entity_poly.type
_entity_poly.pdbx_seq_one_letter_code
_entity_poly.pdbx_strand_id
1 'polypeptide(L)'
;MNNLEEFNKFRQKMNEQIINCGHLGLKRFWALDGRAYEPGELDEKTLEFMGLTTSMVLRCDDCVTYHLIRLIQLGASNEELYEALNVSLVVGGSITIPHIRSAFETIDQCREIQKTDPSLESLL
;
A
#
# COMPACT_ATOMS: atom_id res chain seq x y z
N MET A 1 0.94 7.27 -14.63
CA MET A 1 2.01 6.35 -15.07
C MET A 1 3.28 6.64 -14.28
N ASN A 2 3.40 6.03 -13.09
CA ASN A 2 4.67 5.93 -12.37
C ASN A 2 5.03 4.44 -12.35
N ASN A 3 6.27 4.12 -12.70
CA ASN A 3 6.83 2.77 -12.58
C ASN A 3 6.87 2.38 -11.08
N LEU A 4 6.32 1.22 -10.70
CA LEU A 4 6.31 0.77 -9.30
C LEU A 4 7.71 0.62 -8.70
N GLU A 5 8.71 0.25 -9.52
CA GLU A 5 10.10 0.22 -9.05
C GLU A 5 10.62 1.63 -8.73
N GLU A 6 10.28 2.62 -9.55
CA GLU A 6 10.68 4.01 -9.31
C GLU A 6 9.96 4.57 -8.07
N PHE A 7 8.69 4.23 -7.89
CA PHE A 7 7.92 4.55 -6.69
C PHE A 7 8.61 3.99 -5.43
N ASN A 8 8.99 2.71 -5.44
CA ASN A 8 9.65 2.10 -4.28
C ASN A 8 11.06 2.66 -4.04
N LYS A 9 11.87 2.84 -5.10
CA LYS A 9 13.19 3.49 -5.02
C LYS A 9 13.08 4.90 -4.43
N PHE A 10 12.08 5.66 -4.84
CA PHE A 10 11.82 6.99 -4.30
C PHE A 10 11.44 6.93 -2.82
N ARG A 11 10.50 6.05 -2.44
CA ARG A 11 10.07 5.87 -1.04
C ARG A 11 11.23 5.46 -0.14
N GLN A 12 12.00 4.44 -0.51
CA GLN A 12 13.16 4.01 0.28
C GLN A 12 14.15 5.15 0.51
N LYS A 13 14.52 5.86 -0.56
CA LYS A 13 15.42 7.01 -0.47
C LYS A 13 14.90 8.10 0.47
N MET A 14 13.62 8.46 0.37
CA MET A 14 13.02 9.49 1.24
C MET A 14 12.90 9.01 2.68
N ASN A 15 12.56 7.74 2.90
CA ASN A 15 12.48 7.15 4.25
C ASN A 15 13.84 7.22 4.95
N GLU A 16 14.93 6.86 4.26
CA GLU A 16 16.29 6.97 4.79
C GLU A 16 16.62 8.42 5.17
N GLN A 17 16.29 9.38 4.32
CA GLN A 17 16.52 10.81 4.61
C GLN A 17 15.74 11.27 5.84
N ILE A 18 14.46 10.90 5.95
CA ILE A 18 13.58 11.30 7.06
C ILE A 18 14.04 10.65 8.37
N ILE A 19 14.39 9.37 8.35
CA ILE A 19 14.87 8.66 9.55
C ILE A 19 16.21 9.25 10.04
N ASN A 20 17.07 9.67 9.10
CA ASN A 20 18.41 10.18 9.40
C ASN A 20 18.47 11.71 9.61
N CYS A 21 17.34 12.44 9.51
CA CYS A 21 17.34 13.90 9.69
C CYS A 21 17.56 14.36 11.15
N GLY A 22 17.65 13.43 12.11
CA GLY A 22 17.90 13.72 13.52
C GLY A 22 16.67 14.19 14.32
N HIS A 23 15.51 14.39 13.67
CA HIS A 23 14.29 14.81 14.37
C HIS A 23 13.59 13.64 15.07
N LEU A 24 13.67 13.59 16.40
CA LEU A 24 13.15 12.49 17.21
C LEU A 24 11.66 12.21 17.01
N GLY A 25 10.85 13.25 16.84
CA GLY A 25 9.40 13.11 16.61
C GLY A 25 9.08 12.39 15.29
N LEU A 26 9.85 12.66 14.23
CA LEU A 26 9.64 12.01 12.93
C LEU A 26 10.06 10.55 13.02
N LYS A 27 11.23 10.26 13.60
CA LYS A 27 11.71 8.89 13.81
C LYS A 27 10.74 8.03 14.62
N ARG A 28 10.14 8.59 15.68
CA ARG A 28 9.18 7.87 16.53
C ARG A 28 7.87 7.57 15.81
N PHE A 29 7.31 8.54 15.08
CA PHE A 29 6.08 8.31 14.34
C PHE A 29 6.30 7.29 13.22
N TRP A 30 7.43 7.36 12.51
CA TRP A 30 7.79 6.38 11.48
C TRP A 30 7.90 4.96 12.03
N ALA A 31 8.49 4.81 13.21
CA ALA A 31 8.57 3.51 13.89
C ALA A 31 7.19 3.02 14.36
N LEU A 32 6.28 3.92 14.72
CA LEU A 32 4.92 3.56 15.11
C LEU A 32 4.09 3.10 13.91
N ASP A 33 4.20 3.80 12.78
CA ASP A 33 3.52 3.46 11.53
C ASP A 33 3.82 2.02 11.09
N GLY A 34 5.10 1.66 10.96
CA GLY A 34 5.49 0.29 10.60
C GLY A 34 5.04 -0.78 11.61
N ARG A 35 5.07 -0.46 12.92
CA ARG A 35 4.63 -1.40 13.97
C ARG A 35 3.12 -1.62 14.00
N ALA A 36 2.33 -0.71 13.45
CA ALA A 36 0.88 -0.83 13.43
C ALA A 36 0.39 -2.02 12.57
N TYR A 37 1.24 -2.49 11.65
CA TYR A 37 0.97 -3.63 10.77
C TYR A 37 1.65 -4.94 11.22
N GLU A 38 2.36 -4.93 12.36
CA GLU A 38 2.88 -6.17 12.95
C GLU A 38 1.72 -7.09 13.37
N PRO A 39 1.74 -8.39 12.99
CA PRO A 39 0.63 -9.30 13.27
C PRO A 39 0.48 -9.56 14.79
N GLY A 40 -0.77 -9.76 15.20
CA GLY A 40 -1.15 -10.12 16.57
C GLY A 40 -2.39 -11.02 16.55
N GLU A 41 -3.48 -10.60 17.20
CA GLU A 41 -4.78 -11.29 17.10
C GLU A 41 -5.37 -11.20 15.68
N LEU A 42 -4.97 -10.18 14.92
CA LEU A 42 -5.23 -10.07 13.48
C LEU A 42 -3.94 -10.39 12.72
N ASP A 43 -4.07 -11.13 11.64
CA ASP A 43 -2.95 -11.40 10.74
C ASP A 43 -2.55 -10.14 9.97
N GLU A 44 -1.31 -10.14 9.45
CA GLU A 44 -0.76 -9.01 8.72
C GLU A 44 -1.63 -8.65 7.49
N LYS A 45 -2.13 -9.65 6.77
CA LYS A 45 -3.00 -9.43 5.59
C LYS A 45 -4.26 -8.65 5.97
N THR A 46 -4.89 -8.97 7.10
CA THR A 46 -6.06 -8.26 7.60
C THR A 46 -5.73 -6.81 7.96
N LEU A 47 -4.60 -6.58 8.65
CA LEU A 47 -4.14 -5.23 9.00
C LEU A 47 -3.85 -4.39 7.74
N GLU A 48 -3.24 -4.99 6.72
CA GLU A 48 -2.98 -4.35 5.44
C GLU A 48 -4.27 -4.02 4.66
N PHE A 49 -5.32 -4.85 4.76
CA PHE A 49 -6.64 -4.49 4.23
C PHE A 49 -7.26 -3.29 4.96
N MET A 50 -7.05 -3.17 6.27
CA MET A 50 -7.44 -1.97 7.02
C MET A 50 -6.64 -0.74 6.53
N GLY A 51 -5.34 -0.90 6.30
CA GLY A 51 -4.49 0.14 5.71
C GLY A 51 -4.97 0.59 4.32
N LEU A 52 -5.28 -0.35 3.43
CA LEU A 52 -5.80 -0.07 2.09
C LEU A 52 -7.11 0.71 2.15
N THR A 53 -8.09 0.22 2.91
CA THR A 53 -9.43 0.82 2.95
C THR A 53 -9.41 2.22 3.58
N THR A 54 -8.65 2.40 4.66
CA THR A 54 -8.47 3.71 5.30
C THR A 54 -7.71 4.69 4.41
N SER A 55 -6.68 4.24 3.71
CA SER A 55 -5.93 5.04 2.73
C SER A 55 -6.80 5.49 1.56
N MET A 56 -7.68 4.60 1.08
CA MET A 56 -8.60 4.89 -0.02
C MET A 56 -9.63 5.96 0.36
N VAL A 57 -10.26 5.85 1.53
CA VAL A 57 -11.23 6.88 1.98
C VAL A 57 -10.56 8.23 2.30
N LEU A 58 -9.27 8.21 2.69
CA LEU A 58 -8.44 9.41 2.84
C LEU A 58 -7.88 9.94 1.50
N ARG A 59 -8.04 9.19 0.40
CA ARG A 59 -7.59 9.57 -0.95
C ARG A 59 -6.08 9.78 -1.05
N CYS A 60 -5.29 8.95 -0.37
CA CYS A 60 -3.84 8.96 -0.45
C CYS A 60 -3.34 7.91 -1.47
N ASP A 61 -3.02 8.33 -2.70
CA ASP A 61 -2.58 7.39 -3.74
C ASP A 61 -1.29 6.64 -3.38
N ASP A 62 -0.28 7.31 -2.80
CA ASP A 62 0.95 6.64 -2.39
C ASP A 62 0.72 5.60 -1.28
N CYS A 63 -0.25 5.85 -0.39
CA CYS A 63 -0.62 4.92 0.67
C CYS A 63 -1.39 3.71 0.08
N VAL A 64 -2.32 3.97 -0.85
CA VAL A 64 -3.06 2.93 -1.58
C VAL A 64 -2.09 2.03 -2.35
N THR A 65 -1.16 2.60 -3.11
CA THR A 65 -0.15 1.84 -3.86
C THR A 65 0.69 0.96 -2.94
N TYR A 66 1.14 1.50 -1.80
CA TYR A 66 1.90 0.73 -0.80
C TYR A 66 1.13 -0.48 -0.28
N HIS A 67 -0.10 -0.28 0.19
CA HIS A 67 -0.92 -1.38 0.74
C HIS A 67 -1.31 -2.41 -0.33
N LEU A 68 -1.53 -2.00 -1.59
CA LEU A 68 -1.79 -2.94 -2.68
C LEU A 68 -0.58 -3.83 -2.96
N ILE A 69 0.62 -3.25 -3.06
CA ILE A 69 1.86 -4.03 -3.24
C ILE A 69 2.01 -5.03 -2.07
N ARG A 70 1.84 -4.57 -0.83
CA ARG A 70 1.99 -5.42 0.35
C ARG A 70 0.95 -6.54 0.42
N LEU A 71 -0.32 -6.24 0.15
CA LEU A 71 -1.38 -7.25 0.09
C LEU A 71 -1.11 -8.31 -0.97
N ILE A 72 -0.63 -7.91 -2.14
CA ILE A 72 -0.30 -8.84 -3.23
C ILE A 72 0.91 -9.72 -2.84
N GLN A 73 1.93 -9.15 -2.19
CA GLN A 73 3.05 -9.90 -1.60
C GLN A 73 2.58 -10.92 -0.55
N LEU A 74 1.55 -10.57 0.23
CA LEU A 74 0.90 -11.45 1.22
C LEU A 74 -0.10 -12.44 0.59
N GLY A 75 -0.19 -12.49 -0.74
CA GLY A 75 -1.00 -13.45 -1.47
C GLY A 75 -2.48 -13.11 -1.58
N ALA A 76 -2.87 -11.84 -1.39
CA ALA A 76 -4.24 -11.41 -1.64
C ALA A 76 -4.63 -11.64 -3.10
N SER A 77 -5.81 -12.22 -3.31
CA SER A 77 -6.47 -12.38 -4.60
C SER A 77 -7.04 -11.05 -5.11
N ASN A 78 -7.34 -10.97 -6.40
CA ASN A 78 -8.00 -9.78 -6.96
C ASN A 78 -9.41 -9.62 -6.38
N GLU A 79 -10.10 -10.73 -6.14
CA GLU A 79 -11.43 -10.77 -5.56
C GLU A 79 -11.46 -10.14 -4.16
N GLU A 80 -10.52 -10.50 -3.29
CA GLU A 80 -10.40 -9.88 -1.96
C GLU A 80 -10.10 -8.37 -2.06
N LEU A 81 -9.22 -7.96 -2.99
CA LEU A 81 -8.91 -6.54 -3.22
C LEU A 81 -10.16 -5.76 -3.69
N TYR A 82 -10.95 -6.34 -4.59
CA TYR A 82 -12.17 -5.70 -5.10
C TYR A 82 -13.24 -5.55 -4.02
N GLU A 83 -13.39 -6.52 -3.13
CA GLU A 83 -14.31 -6.40 -1.99
C GLU A 83 -13.92 -5.23 -1.07
N ALA A 84 -12.62 -5.09 -0.75
CA ALA A 84 -12.11 -3.98 0.06
C ALA A 84 -12.29 -2.62 -0.63
N LEU A 85 -12.01 -2.54 -1.93
CA LEU A 85 -12.21 -1.32 -2.72
C LEU A 85 -13.69 -0.94 -2.85
N ASN A 86 -14.59 -1.93 -2.94
CA ASN A 86 -16.04 -1.69 -2.95
C ASN A 86 -16.52 -1.09 -1.63
N VAL A 87 -16.09 -1.63 -0.48
CA VAL A 87 -16.38 -1.04 0.85
C VAL A 87 -15.88 0.40 0.91
N SER A 88 -14.66 0.64 0.43
CA SER A 88 -14.05 1.98 0.41
C SER A 88 -14.82 2.96 -0.48
N LEU A 89 -15.34 2.50 -1.63
CA LEU A 89 -16.19 3.30 -2.52
C LEU A 89 -17.51 3.69 -1.85
N VAL A 90 -18.16 2.74 -1.18
CA VAL A 90 -19.44 3.00 -0.48
C VAL A 90 -19.25 3.98 0.66
N VAL A 91 -18.18 3.84 1.44
CA VAL A 91 -17.90 4.70 2.60
C VAL A 91 -17.38 6.08 2.18
N GLY A 92 -16.42 6.12 1.25
CA GLY A 92 -15.80 7.36 0.79
C GLY A 92 -16.61 8.12 -0.27
N GLY A 93 -17.60 7.48 -0.89
CA GLY A 93 -18.41 8.05 -1.96
C GLY A 93 -17.66 8.16 -3.29
N SER A 94 -18.33 8.73 -4.31
CA SER A 94 -17.81 8.77 -5.68
C SER A 94 -16.50 9.55 -5.85
N ILE A 95 -16.08 10.34 -4.86
CA ILE A 95 -14.81 11.07 -4.90
C ILE A 95 -13.59 10.14 -4.82
N THR A 96 -13.76 8.89 -4.38
CA THR A 96 -12.69 7.88 -4.39
C THR A 96 -12.48 7.26 -5.78
N ILE A 97 -13.41 7.44 -6.74
CA ILE A 97 -13.33 6.80 -8.06
C ILE A 97 -12.00 7.06 -8.80
N PRO A 98 -11.44 8.28 -8.84
CA PRO A 98 -10.13 8.50 -9.46
C PRO A 98 -9.01 7.67 -8.80
N HIS A 99 -9.02 7.55 -7.48
CA HIS A 99 -8.06 6.77 -6.71
C HIS A 99 -8.25 5.26 -6.92
N ILE A 100 -9.49 4.80 -7.07
CA ILE A 100 -9.79 3.42 -7.45
C ILE A 100 -9.27 3.11 -8.86
N ARG A 101 -9.34 4.05 -9.82
CA ARG A 101 -8.73 3.83 -11.15
C ARG A 101 -7.22 3.64 -11.04
N SER A 102 -6.53 4.46 -10.25
CA SER A 102 -5.09 4.30 -9.96
C SER A 102 -4.80 2.99 -9.23
N ALA A 103 -5.68 2.55 -8.33
CA ALA A 103 -5.57 1.25 -7.65
C ALA A 103 -5.63 0.08 -8.64
N PHE A 104 -6.57 0.10 -9.59
CA PHE A 104 -6.66 -0.92 -10.64
C PHE A 104 -5.40 -0.95 -11.52
N GLU A 105 -4.87 0.22 -11.92
CA GLU A 105 -3.59 0.29 -12.65
C GLU A 105 -2.44 -0.33 -11.83
N THR A 106 -2.40 -0.07 -10.53
CA THR A 106 -1.38 -0.65 -9.62
C THR A 106 -1.50 -2.16 -9.51
N ILE A 107 -2.73 -2.68 -9.39
CA ILE A 107 -3.00 -4.13 -9.36
C ILE A 107 -2.49 -4.78 -10.64
N ASP A 108 -2.86 -4.24 -11.81
CA ASP A 108 -2.45 -4.78 -13.11
C ASP A 108 -0.91 -4.81 -13.24
N GLN A 109 -0.23 -3.72 -12.85
CA GLN A 109 1.23 -3.65 -12.86
C GLN A 109 1.87 -4.68 -11.92
N CYS A 110 1.35 -4.83 -10.70
CA CYS A 110 1.83 -5.86 -9.77
C CYS A 110 1.64 -7.26 -10.36
N ARG A 111 0.48 -7.56 -10.94
CA ARG A 111 0.20 -8.88 -11.55
C ARG A 111 1.09 -9.15 -12.76
N GLU A 112 1.45 -8.14 -13.55
CA GLU A 112 2.40 -8.29 -14.64
C GLU A 112 3.79 -8.65 -14.10
N ILE A 113 4.28 -7.92 -13.09
CA ILE A 113 5.58 -8.16 -12.46
C ILE A 113 5.62 -9.57 -11.83
N GLN A 114 4.53 -10.04 -11.21
CA GLN A 114 4.42 -11.38 -10.62
C GLN A 114 4.67 -12.52 -11.62
N LYS A 115 4.54 -12.29 -12.94
CA LYS A 115 4.87 -13.31 -13.95
C LYS A 115 6.37 -13.62 -14.00
N THR A 116 7.20 -12.63 -13.69
CA THR A 116 8.67 -12.73 -13.71
C THR A 116 9.29 -12.71 -12.32
N ASP A 117 8.60 -12.13 -11.35
CA ASP A 117 9.00 -11.96 -9.94
C ASP A 117 7.79 -12.27 -9.03
N PRO A 118 7.50 -13.56 -8.77
CA PRO A 118 6.26 -13.99 -8.09
C PRO A 118 6.06 -13.39 -6.69
N SER A 119 7.16 -13.13 -5.97
CA SER A 119 7.17 -12.54 -4.63
C SER A 119 7.17 -11.02 -4.64
N LEU A 120 7.26 -10.36 -5.81
CA LEU A 120 7.45 -8.92 -5.95
C LEU A 120 8.66 -8.42 -5.13
N GLU A 121 9.74 -9.19 -5.12
CA GLU A 121 10.99 -8.83 -4.43
C GLU A 121 11.62 -7.56 -5.00
N SER A 122 11.42 -7.30 -6.30
CA SER A 122 11.80 -6.04 -6.96
C SER A 122 11.09 -4.81 -6.40
N LEU A 123 9.99 -5.02 -5.66
CA LEU A 123 9.15 -4.00 -5.06
C LEU A 123 9.26 -3.92 -3.53
N LEU A 124 10.22 -4.63 -2.92
CA LEU A 124 10.61 -4.48 -1.50
C LEU A 124 11.54 -3.28 -1.31
#